data_AF-A0A2J6TWR9-F1
#
_entry.id   AF-A0A2J6TWR9-F1
#
_cell.length_a   1.000
_cell.length_b   1.000
_cell.length_c   1.000
_cell.angle_alpha   90.00
_cell.angle_beta   90.00
_cell.angle_gamma   90.00
#
_symmetry.space_group_name_H-M   'P 1'
#
loop_
_entity.id
_entity.type
_entity.pdbx_description
1 polymer ?
#
loop_
_entity_poly.entity_id
_entity_poly.type
_entity_poly.pdbx_seq_one_letter_code
_entity_poly.pdbx_strand_id
1 'polypeptide(L)'
;MAQVAGSFSEGLMTLLLGLKNGNVPITKEVVIATVKNRDNVKEVMALLLDQRADEVKITEEVLKEAAGDEVKITEEVVIAAAGNRYSSKKLMALLLNRRGNEIKITKKVVIAVARNRYSAKKLMALLLDRRGNEVKITEEMVIAAARNWSKS
;
A
#
# COMPACT_ATOMS: atom_id res chain seq x y z
N MET A 1 -30.21 11.46 9.15
CA MET A 1 -29.32 11.97 8.09
C MET A 1 -29.20 10.88 7.04
N ALA A 2 -29.92 11.01 5.93
CA ALA A 2 -30.21 9.92 5.00
C ALA A 2 -29.00 9.49 4.17
N GLN A 3 -28.70 8.19 4.21
CA GLN A 3 -27.72 7.53 3.37
C GLN A 3 -28.39 7.19 2.03
N VAL A 4 -28.26 8.08 1.05
CA VAL A 4 -28.56 7.76 -0.35
C VAL A 4 -27.26 7.27 -0.99
N ALA A 5 -26.84 6.06 -0.60
CA ALA A 5 -25.78 5.33 -1.29
C ALA A 5 -26.45 4.51 -2.41
N GLY A 6 -26.88 5.21 -3.46
CA GLY A 6 -27.36 4.58 -4.68
C GLY A 6 -26.17 3.99 -5.43
N SER A 7 -26.15 2.67 -5.59
CA SER A 7 -25.36 2.03 -6.63
C SER A 7 -25.86 2.56 -7.98
N PHE A 8 -25.09 3.42 -8.62
CA PHE A 8 -25.34 3.76 -10.01
C PHE A 8 -24.92 2.55 -10.84
N SER A 9 -25.90 1.83 -11.39
CA SER A 9 -25.62 0.80 -12.39
C SER A 9 -25.03 1.45 -13.64
N GLU A 10 -24.20 0.71 -14.38
CA GLU A 10 -23.58 1.12 -15.64
C GLU A 10 -24.59 1.78 -16.61
N GLY A 11 -25.80 1.20 -16.70
CA GLY A 11 -26.87 1.70 -17.56
C GLY A 11 -27.41 3.08 -17.14
N LEU A 12 -27.51 3.34 -15.83
CA LEU A 12 -27.93 4.65 -15.33
C LEU A 12 -26.86 5.71 -15.61
N MET A 13 -25.59 5.36 -15.45
CA MET A 13 -24.48 6.28 -15.76
C MET A 13 -24.43 6.60 -17.26
N THR A 14 -24.62 5.59 -18.12
CA THR A 14 -24.68 5.77 -19.58
C THR A 14 -25.81 6.71 -19.98
N LEU A 15 -26.99 6.58 -19.37
CA LEU A 15 -28.12 7.46 -19.63
C LEU A 15 -27.82 8.91 -19.21
N LEU A 16 -27.22 9.10 -18.03
CA LEU A 16 -26.87 10.42 -17.51
C LEU A 16 -25.78 11.11 -18.33
N LEU A 17 -24.79 10.36 -18.84
CA LEU A 17 -23.74 10.87 -19.71
C LEU A 17 -24.24 11.14 -21.14
N GLY A 18 -25.20 10.33 -21.63
CA GLY A 18 -25.74 10.42 -22.99
C GLY A 18 -26.83 11.49 -23.20
N LEU A 19 -27.35 12.09 -22.12
CA LEU A 19 -28.30 13.20 -22.21
C LEU A 19 -27.59 14.45 -22.74
N LYS A 20 -27.64 14.66 -24.07
CA LYS A 20 -27.08 15.84 -24.78
C LYS A 20 -27.53 17.22 -24.26
N ASN A 21 -28.55 17.27 -23.39
CA ASN A 21 -29.06 18.50 -22.79
C ASN A 21 -28.70 18.64 -21.30
N GLY A 22 -28.08 17.63 -20.69
CA GLY A 22 -27.59 17.68 -19.31
C GLY A 22 -26.09 17.91 -19.32
N ASN A 23 -25.66 19.17 -19.22
CA ASN A 23 -24.25 19.51 -19.07
C ASN A 23 -23.77 19.15 -17.65
N VAL A 24 -23.84 17.88 -17.26
CA VAL A 24 -23.40 17.42 -15.94
C VAL A 24 -21.87 17.43 -15.98
N PRO A 25 -21.18 18.32 -15.25
CA PRO A 25 -19.72 18.31 -15.26
C PRO A 25 -19.20 17.05 -14.56
N ILE A 26 -18.16 16.42 -15.11
CA ILE A 26 -17.45 15.35 -14.40
C ILE A 26 -16.55 15.99 -13.35
N THR A 27 -17.10 16.23 -12.17
CA THR A 27 -16.33 16.77 -11.05
C THR A 27 -15.48 15.69 -10.40
N LYS A 28 -14.50 16.12 -9.60
CA LYS A 28 -13.67 15.22 -8.79
C LYS A 28 -14.51 14.32 -7.90
N GLU A 29 -15.61 14.83 -7.34
CA GLU A 29 -16.52 14.08 -6.46
C GLU A 29 -17.23 12.95 -7.21
N VAL A 30 -17.59 13.18 -8.49
CA VAL A 30 -18.13 12.13 -9.37
C VAL A 30 -17.09 11.03 -9.56
N VAL A 31 -15.84 11.39 -9.87
CA VAL A 31 -14.75 10.41 -10.04
C VAL A 31 -14.43 9.70 -8.71
N ILE A 32 -14.51 10.37 -7.56
CA ILE A 32 -14.32 9.73 -6.25
C ILE A 32 -15.44 8.73 -5.94
N ALA A 33 -16.69 9.08 -6.26
CA ALA A 33 -17.83 8.19 -6.05
C ALA A 33 -17.72 6.89 -6.87
N THR A 34 -17.19 6.96 -8.10
CA THR A 34 -16.98 5.76 -8.93
C THR A 34 -15.87 4.87 -8.39
N VAL A 35 -14.74 5.44 -7.92
CA VAL A 35 -13.63 4.64 -7.37
C VAL A 35 -13.92 4.06 -5.99
N LYS A 36 -14.83 4.68 -5.22
CA LYS A 36 -15.33 4.10 -3.95
C LYS A 36 -16.20 2.87 -4.16
N ASN A 37 -16.86 2.76 -5.31
CA ASN A 37 -17.69 1.60 -5.64
C ASN A 37 -16.84 0.45 -6.17
N ARG A 38 -16.39 -0.44 -5.27
CA ARG A 38 -15.50 -1.55 -5.62
C ARG A 38 -16.12 -2.60 -6.56
N ASP A 39 -17.45 -2.67 -6.64
CA ASP A 39 -18.13 -3.68 -7.44
C ASP A 39 -18.07 -3.36 -8.94
N ASN A 40 -18.16 -2.07 -9.30
CA ASN A 40 -18.28 -1.62 -10.71
C ASN A 40 -17.27 -0.52 -11.12
N VAL A 41 -16.22 -0.28 -10.31
CA VAL A 41 -15.24 0.80 -10.59
C VAL A 41 -14.62 0.66 -11.98
N LYS A 42 -14.35 -0.57 -12.45
CA LYS A 42 -13.69 -0.78 -13.74
C LYS A 42 -14.58 -0.37 -14.89
N GLU A 43 -15.83 -0.83 -14.89
CA GLU A 43 -16.82 -0.62 -15.92
C GLU A 43 -17.19 0.87 -16.00
N VAL A 44 -17.46 1.50 -14.85
CA VAL A 44 -17.85 2.91 -14.81
C VAL A 44 -16.67 3.84 -15.12
N MET A 45 -15.45 3.51 -14.67
CA MET A 45 -14.27 4.31 -14.99
C MET A 45 -13.91 4.20 -16.48
N ALA A 46 -14.06 3.02 -17.09
CA ALA A 46 -13.89 2.85 -18.53
C ALA A 46 -14.87 3.73 -19.32
N LEU A 47 -16.16 3.74 -18.96
CA LEU A 47 -17.16 4.59 -19.62
C LEU A 47 -16.85 6.08 -19.50
N LEU A 48 -16.41 6.55 -18.33
CA LEU A 48 -16.03 7.96 -18.15
C LEU A 48 -14.84 8.36 -19.02
N LEU A 49 -13.84 7.50 -19.12
CA LEU A 49 -12.66 7.73 -19.95
C LEU A 49 -13.00 7.63 -21.45
N ASP A 50 -13.84 6.69 -21.85
CA ASP A 50 -14.23 6.50 -23.26
C ASP A 50 -15.12 7.65 -23.77
N GLN A 51 -16.03 8.15 -22.94
CA GLN A 51 -17.00 9.17 -23.37
C GLN A 51 -16.52 10.60 -23.12
N ARG A 52 -15.77 10.88 -22.05
CA ARG A 52 -15.42 12.24 -21.58
C ARG A 52 -14.03 12.32 -20.93
N ALA A 53 -13.03 11.66 -21.52
CA ALA A 53 -11.66 11.60 -21.01
C ALA A 53 -11.05 12.98 -20.68
N ASP A 54 -11.37 14.01 -21.46
CA ASP A 54 -10.89 15.38 -21.32
C ASP A 54 -11.40 16.07 -20.04
N GLU A 55 -12.52 15.62 -19.49
CA GLU A 55 -13.10 16.16 -18.26
C GLU A 55 -12.67 15.39 -17.01
N VAL A 56 -12.20 14.15 -17.17
CA VAL A 56 -11.78 13.30 -16.05
C VAL A 56 -10.42 13.79 -15.51
N LYS A 57 -10.46 14.47 -14.36
CA LYS A 57 -9.24 14.91 -13.66
C LYS A 57 -8.80 13.88 -12.62
N ILE A 58 -7.69 13.20 -12.91
CA ILE A 58 -7.02 12.32 -11.94
C ILE A 58 -6.14 13.15 -11.02
N THR A 59 -6.56 13.29 -9.76
CA THR A 59 -5.80 14.01 -8.71
C THR A 59 -5.20 13.02 -7.71
N GLU A 60 -4.25 13.46 -6.88
CA GLU A 60 -3.67 12.61 -5.83
C GLU A 60 -4.74 12.01 -4.89
N GLU A 61 -5.83 12.73 -4.65
CA GLU A 61 -6.93 12.28 -3.80
C GLU A 61 -7.76 11.17 -4.47
N VAL A 62 -8.06 11.31 -5.77
CA VAL A 62 -8.71 10.25 -6.56
C VAL A 62 -7.85 8.98 -6.52
N LEU A 63 -6.52 9.12 -6.64
CA LEU A 63 -5.61 7.99 -6.58
C LEU A 63 -5.57 7.32 -5.20
N LYS A 64 -5.64 8.10 -4.11
CA LYS A 64 -5.69 7.54 -2.74
C LYS A 64 -6.98 6.75 -2.51
N GLU A 65 -8.11 7.32 -2.91
CA GLU A 65 -9.43 6.68 -2.78
C GLU A 65 -9.50 5.42 -3.66
N ALA A 66 -8.99 5.48 -4.90
CA ALA A 66 -8.95 4.33 -5.82
C ALA A 66 -7.98 3.23 -5.39
N ALA A 67 -6.84 3.59 -4.81
CA ALA A 67 -5.91 2.62 -4.23
C ALA A 67 -6.53 1.90 -3.02
N GLY A 68 -7.57 2.48 -2.43
CA GLY A 68 -8.15 2.08 -1.16
C GLY A 68 -7.19 2.37 -0.01
N ASP A 69 -7.75 2.87 1.10
CA ASP A 69 -7.02 2.80 2.34
C ASP A 69 -6.82 1.32 2.71
N GLU A 70 -5.59 1.01 3.14
CA GLU A 70 -5.14 -0.27 3.69
C GLU A 70 -4.63 -1.35 2.72
N VAL A 71 -3.50 -1.08 2.05
CA VAL A 71 -2.52 -2.18 1.92
C VAL A 71 -2.05 -2.52 3.33
N LYS A 72 -2.62 -3.51 4.00
CA LYS A 72 -2.18 -3.88 5.37
C LYS A 72 -0.71 -4.28 5.34
N ILE A 73 0.13 -3.70 6.21
CA ILE A 73 1.50 -4.18 6.37
C ILE A 73 1.43 -5.46 7.21
N THR A 74 1.49 -6.61 6.54
CA THR A 74 1.58 -7.91 7.22
C THR A 74 3.02 -8.22 7.60
N GLU A 75 3.21 -9.22 8.48
CA GLU A 75 4.53 -9.73 8.84
C GLU A 75 5.32 -10.14 7.58
N GLU A 76 4.66 -10.77 6.60
CA GLU A 76 5.25 -11.24 5.36
C GLU A 76 5.78 -10.08 4.51
N VAL A 77 5.08 -8.94 4.46
CA VAL A 77 5.55 -7.74 3.76
C VAL A 77 6.84 -7.23 4.41
N VAL A 78 6.90 -7.21 5.74
CA VAL A 78 8.09 -6.78 6.49
C VAL A 78 9.25 -7.76 6.28
N ILE A 79 8.98 -9.07 6.29
CA ILE A 79 9.97 -10.11 6.01
C ILE A 79 10.51 -9.96 4.57
N ALA A 80 9.64 -9.72 3.59
CA ALA A 80 10.04 -9.53 2.20
C ALA A 80 10.91 -8.27 2.02
N ALA A 81 10.56 -7.17 2.70
CA ALA A 81 11.38 -5.96 2.73
C ALA A 81 12.76 -6.22 3.37
N ALA A 82 12.80 -6.91 4.51
CA ALA A 82 14.05 -7.29 5.19
C ALA A 82 14.90 -8.24 4.33
N GLY A 83 14.28 -9.14 3.57
CA GLY A 83 14.95 -10.09 2.67
C GLY A 83 15.38 -9.50 1.33
N ASN A 84 15.00 -8.27 1.01
CA ASN A 84 15.31 -7.67 -0.29
C ASN A 84 16.83 -7.54 -0.52
N ARG A 85 17.29 -7.97 -1.69
CA ARG A 85 18.72 -8.06 -2.04
C ARG A 85 19.40 -6.70 -2.19
N TYR A 86 18.70 -5.74 -2.80
CA TYR A 86 19.32 -4.50 -3.27
C TYR A 86 18.96 -3.28 -2.43
N SER A 87 17.73 -3.26 -1.89
CA SER A 87 17.13 -2.08 -1.29
C SER A 87 16.55 -2.32 0.10
N SER A 88 16.85 -3.45 0.74
CA SER A 88 16.29 -3.82 2.06
C SER A 88 16.42 -2.72 3.10
N LYS A 89 17.58 -2.06 3.22
CA LYS A 89 17.75 -0.93 4.16
C LYS A 89 16.77 0.21 3.87
N LYS A 90 16.66 0.63 2.61
CA LYS A 90 15.79 1.74 2.20
C LYS A 90 14.32 1.38 2.39
N LEU A 91 13.93 0.15 2.02
CA LEU A 91 12.56 -0.35 2.19
C LEU A 91 12.18 -0.46 3.67
N MET A 92 13.03 -1.07 4.50
CA MET A 92 12.79 -1.17 5.94
C MET A 92 12.73 0.21 6.60
N ALA A 93 13.61 1.15 6.20
CA ALA A 93 13.56 2.51 6.72
C ALA A 93 12.26 3.25 6.35
N LEU A 94 11.78 3.07 5.13
CA LEU A 94 10.51 3.64 4.68
C LEU A 94 9.31 3.05 5.44
N LEU A 95 9.26 1.72 5.57
CA LEU A 95 8.20 1.02 6.30
C LEU A 95 8.13 1.46 7.76
N LEU A 96 9.28 1.47 8.44
CA LEU A 96 9.35 1.90 9.85
C LEU A 96 9.01 3.40 10.03
N ASN A 97 9.37 4.26 9.07
CA ASN A 97 9.09 5.70 9.15
C ASN A 97 7.61 6.03 8.92
N ARG A 98 6.99 5.40 7.91
CA ARG A 98 5.64 5.76 7.50
C ARG A 98 4.56 4.99 8.25
N ARG A 99 4.85 3.77 8.68
CA ARG A 99 3.87 2.81 9.25
C ARG A 99 4.44 2.02 10.42
N GLY A 100 5.36 2.64 11.16
CA GLY A 100 6.05 1.98 12.27
C GLY A 100 5.10 1.44 13.35
N ASN A 101 4.03 2.18 13.64
CA ASN A 101 2.96 1.79 14.57
C ASN A 101 2.20 0.52 14.14
N GLU A 102 2.20 0.18 12.87
CA GLU A 102 1.53 -1.02 12.34
C GLU A 102 2.46 -2.23 12.26
N ILE A 103 3.75 -2.01 12.41
CA ILE A 103 4.78 -3.04 12.30
C ILE A 103 5.10 -3.56 13.70
N LYS A 104 4.86 -4.85 13.93
CA LYS A 104 5.36 -5.57 15.10
C LYS A 104 6.71 -6.21 14.78
N ILE A 105 7.72 -5.95 15.61
CA ILE A 105 9.02 -6.60 15.45
C ILE A 105 8.98 -7.99 16.07
N THR A 106 8.73 -8.99 15.23
CA THR A 106 8.67 -10.40 15.66
C THR A 106 10.02 -11.09 15.51
N LYS A 107 10.12 -12.28 16.11
CA LYS A 107 11.29 -13.15 15.96
C LYS A 107 11.62 -13.43 14.48
N LYS A 108 10.61 -13.70 13.66
CA LYS A 108 10.80 -13.99 12.22
C LYS A 108 11.35 -12.78 11.46
N VAL A 109 10.88 -11.57 11.77
CA VAL A 109 11.40 -10.33 11.17
C VAL A 109 12.88 -10.15 11.51
N VAL A 110 13.27 -10.35 12.78
CA VAL A 110 14.67 -10.22 13.20
C VAL A 110 15.55 -11.29 12.52
N ILE A 111 15.06 -12.53 12.39
CA ILE A 111 15.77 -13.59 11.67
C ILE A 111 15.92 -13.24 10.18
N ALA A 112 14.89 -12.70 9.53
CA ALA A 112 14.96 -12.27 8.14
C ALA A 112 16.03 -11.18 7.93
N VAL A 113 16.07 -10.20 8.84
CA VAL A 113 17.12 -9.17 8.89
C VAL A 113 18.52 -9.81 9.06
N ALA A 114 18.69 -10.71 10.02
CA ALA A 114 19.96 -11.36 10.31
C ALA A 114 20.46 -12.23 9.14
N ARG A 115 19.56 -12.84 8.37
CA ARG A 115 19.87 -13.69 7.20
C ARG A 115 20.12 -12.90 5.91
N ASN A 116 19.93 -11.58 5.90
CA ASN A 116 20.17 -10.78 4.70
C ASN A 116 21.69 -10.68 4.42
N ARG A 117 22.17 -11.39 3.40
CA ARG A 117 23.62 -11.47 3.09
C ARG A 117 24.27 -10.16 2.67
N TYR A 118 23.47 -9.18 2.23
CA TYR A 118 23.99 -7.95 1.63
C TYR A 118 24.00 -6.79 2.60
N SER A 119 23.12 -6.82 3.61
CA SER A 119 22.87 -5.67 4.47
C SER A 119 22.50 -6.02 5.91
N ALA A 120 22.68 -7.27 6.37
CA ALA A 120 22.33 -7.68 7.74
C ALA A 120 22.84 -6.72 8.82
N LYS A 121 24.13 -6.31 8.76
CA LYS A 121 24.69 -5.34 9.73
C LYS A 121 23.95 -4.00 9.71
N LYS A 122 23.71 -3.44 8.52
CA LYS A 122 23.02 -2.14 8.35
C LYS A 122 21.55 -2.22 8.76
N LEU A 123 20.89 -3.35 8.49
CA LEU A 123 19.51 -3.60 8.86
C LEU A 123 19.35 -3.82 10.35
N MET A 124 20.23 -4.58 10.99
CA MET A 124 20.19 -4.81 12.43
C MET A 124 20.42 -3.50 13.19
N ALA A 125 21.38 -2.67 12.74
CA ALA A 125 21.59 -1.34 13.30
C ALA A 125 20.32 -0.46 13.19
N LEU A 126 19.67 -0.43 12.01
CA LEU A 126 18.42 0.31 11.81
C LEU A 126 17.28 -0.19 12.72
N LEU A 127 17.16 -1.50 12.90
CA LEU A 127 16.12 -2.12 13.71
C LEU A 127 16.31 -1.79 15.19
N LEU A 128 17.54 -1.89 15.70
CA LEU A 128 17.88 -1.61 17.09
C LEU A 128 17.78 -0.12 17.42
N ASP A 129 18.21 0.76 16.49
CA ASP A 129 18.10 2.22 16.63
C ASP A 129 16.64 2.66 16.79
N ARG A 130 15.72 2.09 16.00
CA ARG A 130 14.32 2.53 15.96
C ARG A 130 13.39 1.77 16.88
N ARG A 131 13.68 0.50 17.16
CA ARG A 131 12.78 -0.45 17.83
C ARG A 131 13.51 -1.37 18.81
N GLY A 132 14.70 -0.95 19.30
CA GLY A 132 15.54 -1.79 20.14
C GLY A 132 14.86 -2.30 21.42
N ASN A 133 13.94 -1.51 21.99
CA ASN A 133 13.13 -1.90 23.13
C ASN A 133 12.17 -3.08 22.86
N GLU A 134 11.86 -3.38 21.59
CA GLU A 134 11.00 -4.50 21.19
C GLU A 134 11.78 -5.74 20.77
N VAL A 135 13.09 -5.59 20.56
CA VAL A 135 13.94 -6.68 20.07
C VAL A 135 14.45 -7.50 21.25
N LYS A 136 13.82 -8.65 21.49
CA LYS A 136 14.38 -9.67 22.38
C LYS A 136 15.31 -10.60 21.60
N ILE A 137 16.62 -10.47 21.85
CA ILE A 137 17.62 -11.34 21.23
C ILE A 137 17.43 -12.78 21.73
N THR A 138 17.46 -13.73 20.81
CA THR A 138 17.35 -15.17 21.08
C THR A 138 18.53 -15.90 20.44
N GLU A 139 18.85 -17.09 20.96
CA GLU A 139 19.92 -17.94 20.42
C GLU A 139 19.76 -18.19 18.91
N GLU A 140 18.54 -18.46 18.44
CA GLU A 140 18.28 -18.67 17.01
C GLU A 140 18.65 -17.45 16.15
N MET A 141 18.45 -16.23 16.66
CA MET A 141 18.84 -15.01 15.95
C MET A 141 20.36 -14.86 15.88
N VAL A 142 21.07 -15.24 16.94
CA VAL A 142 22.55 -15.22 16.99
C VAL A 142 23.10 -16.25 16.02
N ILE A 143 22.56 -17.47 15.99
CA ILE A 143 22.92 -18.52 15.02
C ILE A 143 22.66 -18.05 13.59
N ALA A 144 21.52 -17.40 13.34
CA ALA A 144 21.18 -16.87 12.02
C ALA A 144 22.19 -15.80 11.54
N ALA A 145 22.62 -14.91 12.44
CA ALA A 145 23.64 -13.91 12.14
C ALA A 145 25.02 -14.55 11.90
N ALA A 146 25.43 -15.51 12.73
CA ALA A 146 26.72 -16.21 12.61
C ALA A 146 26.82 -17.01 11.29
N ARG A 147 25.74 -17.66 10.85
CA ARG A 147 25.68 -18.36 9.54
C ARG A 147 25.82 -17.42 8.34
N ASN A 148 25.53 -16.14 8.52
CA ASN A 148 25.67 -15.13 7.48
C ASN A 148 27.10 -14.57 7.44
N TRP A 149 27.77 -14.53 8.60
CA TRP A 149 29.19 -14.19 8.72
C TRP A 149 30.10 -15.14 7.95
N SER A 150 29.83 -16.45 8.00
CA SER A 150 30.64 -17.46 7.31
C SER A 150 30.54 -17.42 5.77
N LYS A 151 29.76 -16.51 5.21
CA LYS A 151 29.51 -16.35 3.77
C LYS A 151 29.79 -14.94 3.25
N SER A 152 30.29 -14.04 4.09
CA SER A 152 30.67 -12.67 3.72
C SER A 152 32.17 -12.56 3.46
#